data_AF-A0A2U1VLW9-F1
#
_entry.id   AF-A0A2U1VLW9-F1
#
_cell.length_a   1.000
_cell.length_b   1.000
_cell.length_c   1.000
_cell.angle_alpha   90.00
_cell.angle_beta   90.00
_cell.angle_gamma   90.00
#
_symmetry.space_group_name_H-M   'P 1'
#
loop_
_entity.id
_entity.type
_entity.pdbx_description
1 polymer ?
#
loop_
_entity_poly.entity_id
_entity_poly.type
_entity_poly.pdbx_seq_one_letter_code
_entity_poly.pdbx_strand_id
1 'polypeptide(L)' 'MAVNRPARPSMPTSALRTAWTGLCRFLKDDSYERYLEEQARVAPDEPPLDRQAFTRKQILLTLGRGCCGR' A
#
# COMPACT_ATOMS: atom_id res chain seq x y z
N MET A 1 -19.53 -31.03 25.63
CA MET A 1 -19.94 -29.61 25.51
C MET A 1 -19.00 -28.94 24.51
N ALA A 2 -19.48 -28.63 23.30
CA ALA A 2 -18.65 -28.04 22.24
C ALA A 2 -18.69 -26.51 22.36
N VAL A 3 -17.51 -25.89 22.49
CA VAL A 3 -17.35 -24.44 22.58
C VAL A 3 -17.58 -23.83 21.19
N ASN A 4 -18.70 -23.13 21.03
CA ASN A 4 -19.00 -22.34 19.84
C ASN A 4 -18.01 -21.17 19.75
N ARG A 5 -17.07 -21.23 18.81
CA ARG A 5 -16.18 -20.11 18.48
C ARG A 5 -16.93 -19.19 17.50
N PRO A 6 -17.27 -17.94 17.86
CA PRO A 6 -17.94 -17.04 16.93
C PRO A 6 -17.01 -16.75 15.74
N ALA A 7 -17.54 -16.91 14.53
CA ALA A 7 -16.86 -16.51 13.30
C ALA A 7 -16.55 -15.00 13.36
N ARG A 8 -15.28 -14.63 13.16
CA ARG A 8 -14.91 -13.20 13.05
C ARG A 8 -15.63 -12.62 11.83
N PRO A 9 -16.26 -11.43 11.93
CA PRO A 9 -16.83 -10.78 10.76
C PRO A 9 -15.69 -10.47 9.79
N SER A 10 -15.68 -11.17 8.65
CA SER A 10 -14.84 -10.81 7.52
C SER A 10 -15.36 -9.49 6.98
N MET A 11 -14.74 -8.37 7.38
CA MET A 11 -15.01 -7.08 6.75
C MET A 11 -14.84 -7.22 5.24
N PRO A 12 -15.76 -6.70 4.42
CA PRO A 12 -15.64 -6.77 2.97
C PRO A 12 -14.41 -5.97 2.56
N THR A 13 -13.36 -6.68 2.12
CA THR A 13 -12.07 -6.13 1.70
C THR A 13 -12.20 -5.07 0.61
N SER A 14 -13.33 -5.07 -0.10
CA SER A 14 -13.72 -4.06 -1.09
C SER A 14 -13.97 -2.68 -0.48
N ALA A 15 -14.64 -2.58 0.67
CA ALA A 15 -14.97 -1.29 1.30
C ALA A 15 -13.70 -0.54 1.74
N LEU A 16 -12.74 -1.27 2.30
CA LEU A 16 -11.44 -0.73 2.70
C LEU A 16 -10.61 -0.25 1.50
N ARG A 17 -10.59 -1.00 0.39
CA ARG A 17 -9.91 -0.58 -0.84
C ARG A 17 -10.53 0.69 -1.43
N THR A 18 -11.86 0.78 -1.43
CA THR A 18 -12.56 1.97 -1.93
C THR A 18 -12.29 3.18 -1.04
N ALA A 19 -12.36 3.04 0.28
CA ALA A 19 -12.04 4.11 1.22
C ALA A 19 -10.58 4.56 1.08
N TRP A 20 -9.64 3.62 0.95
CA TRP A 20 -8.23 3.92 0.69
C TRP A 20 -8.03 4.69 -0.62
N THR A 21 -8.66 4.23 -1.70
CA THR A 21 -8.57 4.89 -3.01
C THR A 21 -9.15 6.31 -2.96
N GLY A 22 -10.26 6.50 -2.25
CA GLY A 22 -10.86 7.81 -2.00
C GLY A 22 -9.93 8.73 -1.22
N LEU A 23 -9.29 8.21 -0.17
CA LEU A 23 -8.32 8.97 0.63
C LEU A 23 -7.08 9.36 -0.17
N CYS A 24 -6.48 8.43 -0.93
CA CYS A 24 -5.35 8.76 -1.81
C CYS A 24 -5.69 9.84 -2.83
N ARG A 25 -6.91 9.81 -3.37
CA ARG A 25 -7.37 10.80 -4.35
C ARG A 25 -7.69 12.16 -3.72
N PHE A 26 -8.28 12.15 -2.52
CA PHE A 26 -8.59 13.36 -1.76
C PHE A 26 -7.33 14.07 -1.27
N LEU A 27 -6.36 13.31 -0.78
CA LEU A 27 -5.09 13.84 -0.27
C LEU A 27 -4.13 14.27 -1.39
N LYS A 28 -4.51 14.12 -2.66
CA LYS A 28 -3.62 14.28 -3.82
C LYS A 28 -2.29 13.58 -3.55
N ASP A 29 -2.37 12.27 -3.29
CA ASP A 29 -1.18 11.49 -2.99
C ASP A 29 -0.29 11.43 -4.24
N ASP A 30 0.58 12.44 -4.37
CA ASP A 30 1.59 12.61 -5.42
C ASP A 30 2.87 11.83 -5.05
N SER A 31 2.72 10.78 -4.24
CA SER A 31 3.81 9.90 -3.78
C SER A 31 4.62 9.33 -4.95
N TYR A 32 3.96 9.09 -6.08
CA TYR A 32 4.61 8.67 -7.32
C TYR A 32 5.41 9.78 -7.99
N GLU A 33 4.91 11.02 -8.03
CA GLU A 33 5.67 12.15 -8.59
C GLU A 33 6.90 12.45 -7.73
N ARG A 34 6.74 12.43 -6.41
CA ARG A 34 7.85 12.58 -5.47
C ARG A 34 8.89 11.46 -5.62
N TYR A 35 8.44 10.23 -5.90
CA TYR A 35 9.34 9.12 -6.23
C TYR A 35 10.11 9.38 -7.53
N LEU A 36 9.47 9.92 -8.57
CA LEU A 36 10.14 10.24 -9.83
C LEU A 36 11.21 11.33 -9.63
N GLU A 37 10.91 12.37 -8.85
CA GLU A 37 11.87 13.41 -8.50
C GLU A 37 13.07 12.86 -7.74
N GLU A 38 12.83 12.01 -6.73
CA GLU A 38 13.91 11.38 -5.95
C GLU A 38 14.72 10.39 -6.79
N GLN A 39 14.06 9.61 -7.67
CA GLN A 39 14.72 8.68 -8.59
C GLN A 39 15.61 9.44 -9.57
N ALA A 40 15.12 10.55 -10.14
CA ALA A 40 15.92 11.39 -11.03
C ALA A 40 17.15 11.99 -10.32
N ARG A 41 17.07 12.22 -9.00
CA ARG A 41 18.20 12.70 -8.20
C ARG A 41 19.20 11.60 -7.83
N VAL A 42 18.72 10.41 -7.48
CA VAL A 42 19.54 9.32 -6.92
C VAL A 42 20.10 8.40 -8.01
N ALA A 43 19.31 8.11 -9.04
CA ALA A 43 19.64 7.17 -10.10
C ALA A 43 19.05 7.63 -11.44
N PRO A 44 19.61 8.70 -12.05
CA PRO A 44 19.11 9.23 -13.33
C PRO A 44 19.27 8.25 -14.52
N ASP A 45 20.23 7.33 -14.45
CA ASP A 45 20.48 6.32 -15.49
C ASP A 45 19.51 5.12 -15.43
N GLU A 46 18.83 4.89 -14.31
CA GLU A 46 17.95 3.73 -14.15
C GLU A 46 16.49 4.11 -14.45
N PRO A 47 15.81 3.39 -15.37
CA PRO A 47 14.44 3.73 -15.73
C PRO A 47 13.52 3.63 -14.51
N PRO A 48 12.66 4.64 -14.27
CA PRO A 48 11.78 4.63 -13.12
C PRO A 48 10.81 3.45 -13.18
N LEU A 49 10.46 2.92 -12.01
CA LEU A 49 9.41 1.91 -11.86
C LEU A 49 8.08 2.46 -12.38
N ASP A 50 7.34 1.63 -13.14
CA ASP A 50 5.96 1.92 -13.49
C ASP A 50 5.09 2.11 -12.23
N ARG A 51 4.07 2.95 -12.31
CA ARG A 51 3.20 3.32 -11.18
C ARG A 51 2.60 2.10 -10.47
N GLN A 52 2.26 1.03 -11.21
CA GLN A 52 1.74 -0.19 -10.61
C GLN A 52 2.83 -0.96 -9.86
N ALA A 53 4.05 -1.02 -10.41
CA ALA A 53 5.21 -1.65 -9.78
C ALA A 53 5.65 -0.89 -8.52
N PHE A 54 5.66 0.46 -8.57
CA PHE A 54 5.91 1.33 -7.42
C PHE A 54 4.91 1.07 -6.30
N THR A 55 3.61 1.06 -6.61
CA THR A 55 2.55 0.80 -5.62
C THR A 55 2.72 -0.57 -4.95
N ARG A 56 3.02 -1.62 -5.73
CA ARG A 56 3.30 -2.96 -5.18
C ARG A 56 4.54 -2.96 -4.28
N LYS A 57 5.62 -2.28 -4.67
CA LYS A 57 6.85 -2.18 -3.89
C LYS A 57 6.61 -1.41 -2.59
N GLN A 58 5.85 -0.32 -2.62
CA GLN A 58 5.45 0.45 -1.44
C GLN A 58 4.56 -0.37 -0.50
N ILE A 59 3.57 -1.08 -1.02
CA ILE A 59 2.74 -2.00 -0.24
C ILE A 59 3.60 -3.09 0.37
N LEU A 60 4.53 -3.69 -0.38
CA LEU A 60 5.43 -4.72 0.15
C LEU A 60 6.32 -4.20 1.27
N LEU A 61 6.91 -3.01 1.11
CA LEU A 61 7.71 -2.35 2.16
C LEU A 61 6.88 -2.02 3.40
N THR A 62 5.63 -1.61 3.21
CA THR A 62 4.70 -1.25 4.28
C THR A 62 4.18 -2.49 5.01
N LEU A 63 3.81 -3.55 4.28
CA LEU A 63 3.35 -4.82 4.83
C LEU A 63 4.50 -5.62 5.46
N GLY A 64 5.72 -5.52 4.90
CA GLY A 64 6.93 -6.12 5.49
C GLY A 64 7.29 -5.52 6.85
N ARG A 65 6.84 -4.30 7.16
CA ARG A 65 6.93 -3.71 8.50
C ARG A 65 5.86 -4.21 9.47
N GLY A 66 4.82 -4.90 9.00
CA GLY A 66 3.70 -5.38 9.82
C GLY A 66 3.91 -6.74 10.49
N CYS A 67 4.93 -7.52 10.09
CA CYS A 67 5.20 -8.86 10.65
C CYS A 67 6.25 -8.89 11.76
N CYS A 68 6.89 -7.75 12.08
CA CYS A 68 7.81 -7.64 13.21
C CYS A 68 7.06 -7.15 14.46
N GLY A 69 6.04 -7.92 14.86
CA GLY A 69 5.34 -7.79 16.14
C GLY A 69 5.64 -9.01 16.98
N ARG A 70 6.52 -8.82 17.95
CA ARG A 70 7.06 -9.73 18.97
C ARG A 70 6.02 -10.62 19.66
#